data_AF-A0A8H9GF56-F1
#
_entry.id   AF-A0A8H9GF56-F1
#
_cell.length_a   1.000
_cell.length_b   1.000
_cell.length_c   1.000
_cell.angle_alpha   90.00
_cell.angle_beta   90.00
_cell.angle_gamma   90.00
#
_symmetry.space_group_name_H-M   'P 1'
#
loop_
_entity.id
_entity.type
_entity.pdbx_description
1 polymer ?
#
loop_
_entity_poly.entity_id
_entity_poly.type
_entity_poly.pdbx_seq_one_letter_code
_entity_poly.pdbx_strand_id
1 'polypeptide(L)'
;MHFVAMLGFSASGVTIRYDVPQTLLSAAVAIVVVGAGLFITELGKRRLPAILVGGALAGAGVAAMHYMGMEAMNMSAEVRYNPVFVVASVVIALVAATAALWCTVHIRGTLATIVATLVMGIAVTGMHYTGMAGVSVINPVNSVPAGASTMQLLVPLVMGVSVVTFLLILGIGLWPTEEELRTQAEFENRLKSHSEQGARFDAAPREVPELQPRTGQFAQPQRTA
;
A
#
# COMPACT_ATOMS: atom_id res chain seq x y z
N MET A 1 6.86 -13.06 3.25
CA MET A 1 8.05 -13.92 3.07
C MET A 1 8.21 -14.97 4.16
N HIS A 2 7.87 -14.69 5.42
CA HIS A 2 8.01 -15.65 6.54
C HIS A 2 7.51 -17.08 6.23
N PHE A 3 6.23 -17.24 5.86
CA PHE A 3 5.65 -18.55 5.52
C PHE A 3 6.26 -19.21 4.28
N VAL A 4 6.66 -18.42 3.28
CA VAL A 4 7.31 -18.92 2.06
C VAL A 4 8.73 -19.42 2.37
N ALA A 5 9.46 -18.72 3.25
CA ALA A 5 10.78 -19.14 3.71
C ALA A 5 10.71 -20.46 4.50
N MET A 6 9.62 -20.69 5.25
CA MET A 6 9.41 -21.96 5.96
C MET A 6 9.10 -23.15 5.05
N LEU A 7 8.48 -22.94 3.88
CA LEU A 7 8.33 -24.02 2.88
C LEU A 7 9.68 -24.56 2.42
N GLY A 8 10.71 -23.71 2.39
CA GLY A 8 12.09 -24.13 2.10
C GLY A 8 12.73 -24.97 3.20
N PHE A 9 12.16 -24.97 4.41
CA PHE A 9 12.64 -25.73 5.56
C PHE A 9 11.76 -26.98 5.77
N SER A 10 12.05 -28.03 5.03
CA SER A 10 11.49 -29.36 5.30
C SER A 10 12.48 -30.13 6.17
N ALA A 11 12.25 -30.17 7.48
CA ALA A 11 12.96 -31.11 8.35
C ALA A 11 12.41 -32.51 8.07
N SER A 12 13.15 -33.29 7.28
CA SER A 12 12.82 -34.66 6.92
C SER A 12 12.49 -35.48 8.18
N GLY A 13 11.21 -35.85 8.36
CA GLY A 13 10.77 -36.74 9.43
C GLY A 13 9.99 -36.12 10.60
N VAL A 14 9.70 -34.81 10.62
CA VAL A 14 8.86 -34.18 11.66
C VAL A 14 7.63 -33.53 11.04
N THR A 15 6.44 -33.88 11.53
CA THR A 15 5.19 -33.22 11.11
C THR A 15 5.04 -31.88 11.82
N ILE A 16 5.16 -30.77 11.07
CA ILE A 16 4.95 -29.41 11.58
C ILE A 16 3.47 -29.03 11.41
N ARG A 17 2.87 -28.54 12.50
CA ARG A 17 1.50 -28.00 12.53
C ARG A 17 1.55 -26.56 13.02
N TYR A 18 0.51 -25.79 12.74
CA TYR A 18 0.46 -24.37 13.09
C TYR A 18 -0.76 -24.05 13.96
N ASP A 19 -0.52 -23.31 15.04
CA ASP A 19 -1.57 -22.65 15.79
C ASP A 19 -2.09 -21.43 15.00
N VAL A 20 -3.33 -21.52 14.53
CA VAL A 20 -3.94 -20.49 13.66
C VAL A 20 -4.15 -19.17 14.42
N PRO A 21 -4.75 -19.14 15.63
CA PRO A 21 -4.84 -17.93 16.43
C PRO A 21 -3.49 -17.21 16.64
N GLN A 22 -2.45 -17.94 17.03
CA GLN A 22 -1.14 -17.35 17.28
C GLN A 22 -0.46 -16.84 16.01
N THR A 23 -0.68 -17.54 14.90
CA THR A 23 -0.26 -17.08 13.56
C THR A 23 -0.95 -15.78 13.15
N LEU A 24 -2.26 -15.67 13.37
CA LEU A 24 -3.00 -14.45 13.05
C LEU A 24 -2.58 -13.29 13.96
N LEU A 25 -2.30 -13.59 15.23
CA LEU A 25 -1.80 -12.60 16.18
C LEU A 25 -0.42 -12.06 15.77
N SER A 26 0.50 -12.92 15.35
CA SER A 26 1.84 -12.48 14.89
C SER A 26 1.73 -11.59 13.64
N ALA A 27 0.82 -11.91 12.71
CA ALA A 27 0.54 -11.07 11.55
C ALA A 27 -0.07 -9.72 11.96
N ALA A 28 -1.02 -9.70 12.89
CA ALA A 28 -1.62 -8.48 13.40
C ALA A 28 -0.60 -7.56 14.09
N VAL A 29 0.30 -8.13 14.90
CA VAL A 29 1.40 -7.40 15.53
C VAL A 29 2.29 -6.75 14.48
N ALA A 30 2.68 -7.49 13.43
CA ALA A 30 3.44 -6.89 12.32
C ALA A 30 2.71 -5.72 11.67
N ILE A 31 1.42 -5.89 11.34
CA ILE A 31 0.62 -4.83 10.68
C ILE A 31 0.58 -3.57 11.54
N VAL A 32 0.28 -3.71 12.83
CA VAL A 32 0.16 -2.56 13.75
C VAL A 32 1.50 -1.87 13.95
N VAL A 33 2.56 -2.63 14.23
CA VAL A 33 3.87 -2.06 14.58
C VAL A 33 4.57 -1.46 13.36
N VAL A 34 4.52 -2.15 12.21
CA VAL A 34 5.05 -1.60 10.94
C VAL A 34 4.22 -0.39 10.51
N GLY A 35 2.89 -0.45 10.63
CA GLY A 35 2.01 0.68 10.36
C GLY A 35 2.33 1.90 11.22
N ALA A 36 2.57 1.71 12.52
CA ALA A 36 3.02 2.78 13.41
C ALA A 36 4.38 3.36 12.98
N GLY A 37 5.33 2.51 12.56
CA GLY A 37 6.63 2.96 12.06
C GLY A 37 6.52 3.83 10.79
N LEU A 38 5.66 3.44 9.86
CA LEU A 38 5.34 4.23 8.67
C LEU A 38 4.67 5.56 9.04
N PHE A 39 3.70 5.53 9.97
CA PHE A 39 2.99 6.71 10.42
C PHE A 39 3.92 7.73 11.10
N ILE A 40 4.85 7.27 11.96
CA ILE A 40 5.88 8.11 12.59
C ILE A 40 6.77 8.76 11.52
N THR A 41 7.16 7.99 10.50
CA THR A 41 8.02 8.50 9.42
C THR A 41 7.31 9.61 8.63
N GLU A 42 6.01 9.44 8.37
CA GLU A 42 5.20 10.43 7.66
C GLU A 42 4.96 11.70 8.52
N LEU A 43 4.53 11.53 9.78
CA LEU A 43 4.32 12.65 10.71
C LEU A 43 5.61 13.44 10.97
N GLY A 44 6.75 12.76 11.02
CA GLY A 44 8.07 13.37 11.16
C GLY A 44 8.58 14.08 9.90
N LYS A 45 7.71 14.31 8.91
CA LYS A 45 8.01 14.96 7.62
C LYS A 45 9.16 14.29 6.89
N ARG A 46 9.29 12.97 7.05
CA ARG A 46 10.30 12.14 6.38
C ARG A 46 11.74 12.59 6.65
N ARG A 47 11.99 13.23 7.80
CA ARG A 47 13.33 13.62 8.25
C ARG A 47 14.11 12.40 8.74
N LEU A 48 15.44 12.48 8.68
CA LEU A 48 16.35 11.41 9.14
C LEU A 48 15.99 10.81 10.50
N PRO A 49 15.74 11.60 11.58
CA PRO A 49 15.38 11.02 12.88
C PRO A 49 14.08 10.22 12.85
N ALA A 50 13.08 10.68 12.09
CA ALA A 50 11.80 9.99 11.96
C ALA A 50 11.94 8.69 11.18
N ILE A 51 12.77 8.66 10.14
CA ILE A 51 13.11 7.45 9.38
C ILE A 51 13.81 6.43 10.28
N LEU A 52 14.76 6.87 11.13
CA LEU A 52 15.47 5.97 12.04
C LEU A 52 14.52 5.36 13.08
N VAL A 53 13.66 6.17 13.71
CA VAL A 53 12.69 5.67 14.70
C VAL A 53 11.64 4.79 14.04
N GLY A 54 11.06 5.23 12.92
CA GLY A 54 10.07 4.47 12.17
C GLY A 54 10.64 3.16 11.62
N GLY A 55 11.89 3.18 11.16
CA GLY A 55 12.63 2.02 10.68
C GLY A 55 12.96 1.02 11.76
N ALA A 56 13.42 1.50 12.92
CA ALA A 56 13.63 0.66 14.08
C ALA A 56 12.33 0.00 14.55
N LEU A 57 11.23 0.76 14.59
CA LEU A 57 9.93 0.23 15.00
C LEU A 57 9.41 -0.81 13.98
N ALA A 58 9.46 -0.51 12.69
CA ALA A 58 9.05 -1.44 11.65
C ALA A 58 9.91 -2.72 11.65
N GLY A 59 11.23 -2.59 11.80
CA GLY A 59 12.14 -3.73 11.91
C GLY A 59 11.86 -4.59 13.14
N ALA A 60 11.58 -3.95 14.29
CA ALA A 60 11.15 -4.66 15.50
C ALA A 60 9.83 -5.41 15.30
N GLY A 61 8.86 -4.81 14.60
CA GLY A 61 7.59 -5.47 14.25
C GLY A 61 7.79 -6.70 13.35
N VAL A 62 8.69 -6.60 12.37
CA VAL A 62 9.04 -7.72 11.48
C VAL A 62 9.75 -8.84 12.26
N ALA A 63 10.68 -8.49 13.15
CA ALA A 63 11.36 -9.46 13.99
C ALA A 63 10.39 -10.14 14.98
N ALA A 64 9.50 -9.36 15.62
CA ALA A 64 8.48 -9.89 16.52
C ALA A 64 7.56 -10.88 15.81
N MET A 65 7.08 -10.53 14.61
CA MET A 65 6.27 -11.46 13.81
C MET A 65 7.05 -12.73 13.44
N HIS A 66 8.34 -12.62 13.11
CA HIS A 66 9.17 -13.78 12.79
C HIS A 66 9.26 -14.77 13.97
N TYR A 67 9.57 -14.30 15.18
CA TYR A 67 9.72 -15.17 16.35
C TYR A 67 8.38 -15.66 16.89
N MET A 68 7.37 -14.80 16.94
CA MET A 68 6.02 -15.20 17.37
C MET A 68 5.39 -16.19 16.39
N GLY A 69 5.70 -16.08 15.09
CA GLY A 69 5.33 -17.06 14.08
C GLY A 69 6.10 -18.38 14.20
N MET A 70 7.36 -18.36 14.66
CA MET A 70 8.09 -19.59 15.00
C MET A 70 7.53 -20.25 16.26
N GLU A 71 7.12 -19.48 17.28
CA GLU A 71 6.42 -20.04 18.45
C GLU A 71 5.06 -20.64 18.08
N ALA A 72 4.42 -20.16 17.01
CA ALA A 72 3.16 -20.73 16.51
C ALA A 72 3.35 -22.09 15.83
N MET A 73 4.60 -22.50 15.54
CA MET A 73 4.91 -23.83 15.04
C MET A 73 4.79 -24.85 16.16
N ASN A 74 3.76 -25.68 16.07
CA ASN A 74 3.65 -26.86 16.89
C ASN A 74 4.40 -28.00 16.23
N MET A 75 5.59 -28.30 16.75
CA MET A 75 6.36 -29.48 16.43
C MET A 75 6.55 -30.28 17.71
N SER A 76 6.41 -31.61 17.63
CA SER A 76 6.61 -32.52 18.75
C SER A 76 8.09 -32.68 19.10
N ALA A 77 8.79 -31.57 19.30
CA ALA A 77 10.21 -31.50 19.56
C ALA A 77 10.53 -30.23 20.34
N GLU A 78 11.62 -30.26 21.11
CA GLU A 78 12.11 -29.09 21.81
C GLU A 78 12.89 -28.19 20.84
N VAL A 79 12.49 -26.93 20.73
CA VAL A 79 13.14 -25.93 19.88
C VAL A 79 14.06 -25.07 20.72
N ARG A 80 15.36 -25.11 20.44
CA ARG A 80 16.35 -24.22 21.08
C ARG A 80 16.85 -23.18 20.10
N TYR A 81 16.98 -21.96 20.59
CA TYR A 81 17.48 -20.81 19.83
C TYR A 81 18.91 -20.46 20.26
N ASN A 82 19.79 -20.25 19.29
CA ASN A 82 21.09 -19.65 19.52
C ASN A 82 20.94 -18.11 19.58
N PRO A 83 21.27 -17.46 20.71
CA PRO A 83 21.06 -16.02 20.89
C PRO A 83 21.85 -15.17 19.89
N VAL A 84 23.00 -15.65 19.40
CA VAL A 84 23.82 -14.90 18.42
C VAL A 84 23.09 -14.75 17.10
N PHE A 85 22.52 -15.86 16.60
CA PHE A 85 21.75 -15.84 15.36
C PHE A 85 20.46 -15.03 15.51
N VAL A 86 19.81 -15.12 16.67
CA VAL A 86 18.61 -14.33 16.97
C VAL A 86 18.92 -12.83 16.94
N VAL A 87 19.98 -12.40 17.62
CA VAL A 87 20.39 -10.99 17.61
C VAL A 87 20.79 -10.56 16.19
N ALA A 88 21.51 -11.40 15.44
CA ALA A 88 21.92 -11.09 14.08
C ALA A 88 20.72 -10.87 13.14
N SER A 89 19.71 -11.75 13.17
CA SER A 89 18.49 -11.57 12.36
C SER A 89 17.68 -10.35 12.80
N VAL A 90 17.59 -10.05 14.10
CA VAL A 90 16.94 -8.81 14.57
C VAL A 90 17.66 -7.56 14.03
N VAL A 91 19.00 -7.55 14.05
CA VAL A 91 19.79 -6.45 13.48
C VAL A 91 19.55 -6.32 11.97
N ILE A 92 19.52 -7.43 11.24
CA ILE A 92 19.19 -7.41 9.80
C ILE A 92 17.79 -6.83 9.59
N ALA A 93 16.79 -7.21 10.40
CA ALA A 93 15.43 -6.68 10.30
C ALA A 93 15.38 -5.15 10.49
N LEU A 94 16.07 -4.64 11.52
CA LEU A 94 16.16 -3.21 11.83
C LEU A 94 16.81 -2.42 10.69
N VAL A 95 17.96 -2.89 10.21
CA VAL A 95 18.71 -2.24 9.13
C VAL A 95 17.90 -2.28 7.83
N ALA A 96 17.33 -3.44 7.48
CA ALA A 96 16.54 -3.59 6.26
C ALA A 96 15.29 -2.69 6.29
N ALA A 97 14.53 -2.67 7.39
CA ALA A 97 13.34 -1.83 7.50
C ALA A 97 13.69 -0.33 7.43
N THR A 98 14.76 0.09 8.09
CA THR A 98 15.24 1.48 8.02
C THR A 98 15.71 1.85 6.61
N ALA A 99 16.45 0.97 5.95
CA ALA A 99 16.86 1.17 4.56
C ALA A 99 15.65 1.23 3.62
N ALA A 100 14.63 0.39 3.81
CA ALA A 100 13.39 0.43 3.03
C ALA A 100 12.71 1.79 3.13
N LEU A 101 12.50 2.28 4.35
CA LEU A 101 11.90 3.60 4.61
C LEU A 101 12.74 4.73 4.02
N TRP A 102 14.07 4.67 4.17
CA TRP A 102 14.97 5.65 3.57
C TRP A 102 14.85 5.66 2.03
N CYS A 103 14.84 4.48 1.41
CA CYS A 103 14.65 4.30 -0.03
C CYS A 103 13.31 4.88 -0.49
N THR A 104 12.21 4.59 0.22
CA THR A 104 10.87 5.12 -0.09
C THR A 104 10.84 6.66 -0.10
N VAL A 105 11.63 7.30 0.76
CA VAL A 105 11.68 8.77 0.85
C VAL A 105 12.61 9.40 -0.19
N HIS A 106 13.75 8.78 -0.49
CA HIS A 106 14.84 9.42 -1.23
C HIS A 106 15.00 8.93 -2.67
N ILE A 107 14.56 7.71 -2.99
CA ILE A 107 14.74 7.13 -4.32
C ILE A 107 13.56 7.48 -5.21
N ARG A 108 13.87 8.01 -6.39
CA ARG A 108 12.90 8.26 -7.46
C ARG A 108 13.34 7.56 -8.75
N GLY A 109 12.37 7.06 -9.51
CA GLY A 109 12.59 6.41 -10.80
C GLY A 109 12.47 4.89 -10.75
N THR A 110 11.88 4.31 -11.79
CA THR A 110 11.46 2.89 -11.86
C THR A 110 12.62 1.93 -11.66
N LEU A 111 13.77 2.16 -12.30
CA LEU A 111 14.93 1.27 -12.20
C LEU A 111 15.49 1.22 -10.77
N ALA A 112 15.60 2.38 -10.12
CA ALA A 112 16.10 2.47 -8.76
C ALA A 112 15.12 1.81 -7.77
N THR A 113 13.81 1.93 -8.00
CA THR A 113 12.79 1.18 -7.23
C THR A 113 12.92 -0.32 -7.42
N ILE A 114 13.14 -0.82 -8.65
CA ILE A 114 13.34 -2.25 -8.93
C ILE A 114 14.57 -2.78 -8.19
N VAL A 115 15.68 -2.06 -8.23
CA VAL A 115 16.90 -2.46 -7.51
C VAL A 115 16.65 -2.45 -6.00
N ALA A 116 16.00 -1.42 -5.47
CA ALA A 116 15.67 -1.33 -4.04
C ALA A 116 14.77 -2.49 -3.59
N THR A 117 13.74 -2.86 -4.35
CA THR A 117 12.84 -3.97 -3.99
C THR A 117 13.54 -5.32 -4.03
N LEU A 118 14.45 -5.55 -4.99
CA LEU A 118 15.28 -6.77 -5.03
C LEU A 118 16.20 -6.87 -3.81
N VAL A 119 16.93 -5.79 -3.51
CA VAL A 119 17.81 -5.73 -2.33
C VAL A 119 17.01 -5.97 -1.05
N MET A 120 15.83 -5.37 -0.93
CA MET A 120 14.93 -5.59 0.20
C MET A 120 14.43 -7.03 0.30
N GLY A 121 14.08 -7.65 -0.84
CA GLY A 121 13.71 -9.06 -0.88
C GLY A 121 14.83 -9.97 -0.37
N ILE A 122 16.07 -9.70 -0.78
CA ILE A 122 17.27 -10.42 -0.31
C ILE A 122 17.47 -10.21 1.18
N ALA A 123 17.38 -8.97 1.68
CA ALA A 123 17.60 -8.66 3.09
C ALA A 123 16.57 -9.33 4.00
N VAL A 124 15.28 -9.30 3.63
CA VAL A 124 14.20 -9.95 4.41
C VAL A 124 14.33 -11.47 4.37
N THR A 125 14.70 -12.03 3.21
CA THR A 125 14.97 -13.47 3.09
C THR A 125 16.17 -13.86 3.94
N GLY A 126 17.25 -13.08 3.89
CA GLY A 126 18.44 -13.25 4.72
C GLY A 126 18.10 -13.25 6.21
N MET A 127 17.28 -12.30 6.68
CA MET A 127 16.82 -12.26 8.08
C MET A 127 16.15 -13.56 8.50
N HIS A 128 15.23 -14.09 7.68
CA HIS A 128 14.54 -15.34 7.96
C HIS A 128 15.50 -16.54 8.00
N TYR A 129 16.41 -16.65 7.04
CA TYR A 129 17.40 -17.74 7.03
C TYR A 129 18.39 -17.64 8.17
N THR A 130 18.84 -16.45 8.55
CA THR A 130 19.69 -16.24 9.73
C THR A 130 18.98 -16.64 11.01
N GLY A 131 17.70 -16.27 11.16
CA GLY A 131 16.89 -16.67 12.31
C GLY A 131 16.73 -18.20 12.39
N MET A 132 16.43 -18.83 11.26
CA MET A 132 16.29 -20.29 11.15
C MET A 132 17.62 -21.05 11.35
N ALA A 133 18.76 -20.49 10.92
CA ALA A 133 20.07 -21.10 11.14
C ALA A 133 20.43 -21.21 12.63
N GLY A 134 19.82 -20.37 13.48
CA GLY A 134 19.96 -20.43 14.92
C GLY A 134 19.08 -21.47 15.62
N VAL A 135 18.24 -22.21 14.88
CA VAL A 135 17.26 -23.14 15.43
C VAL A 135 17.85 -24.55 15.48
N SER A 136 17.75 -25.19 16.65
CA SER A 136 18.08 -26.60 16.84
C SER A 136 16.87 -27.36 17.38
N VAL A 137 16.55 -28.48 16.75
CA VAL A 137 15.42 -29.35 17.11
C VAL A 137 15.96 -30.56 17.88
N ILE A 138 15.49 -30.74 19.11
CA ILE A 138 15.99 -31.78 20.03
C ILE A 138 14.82 -32.69 20.42
N ASN A 139 15.08 -33.99 20.56
CA ASN A 139 14.10 -35.01 20.98
C ASN A 139 12.79 -35.02 20.15
N PRO A 140 12.84 -35.27 18.83
CA PRO A 140 11.63 -35.40 18.04
C PRO A 140 10.83 -36.62 18.49
N VAL A 141 9.61 -36.39 18.95
CA VAL A 141 8.62 -37.42 19.28
C VAL A 141 7.73 -37.65 18.07
N ASN A 142 7.50 -38.91 17.70
CA ASN A 142 6.57 -39.29 16.63
C ASN A 142 5.13 -39.17 17.12
N SER A 143 4.64 -37.94 17.32
CA SER A 143 3.24 -37.63 17.55
C SER A 143 2.77 -36.59 16.56
N VAL A 144 1.51 -36.68 16.12
CA VAL A 144 0.91 -35.66 15.25
C VAL A 144 0.44 -34.51 16.15
N PRO A 145 1.06 -33.31 16.08
CA PRO A 145 0.64 -32.19 16.90
C PRO A 145 -0.75 -31.68 16.47
N ALA A 146 -1.43 -30.98 17.37
CA ALA A 146 -2.67 -30.27 17.02
C ALA A 146 -2.36 -29.02 16.20
N GLY A 147 -3.22 -28.69 15.23
CA GLY A 147 -3.12 -27.46 14.42
C GLY A 147 -3.38 -27.66 12.93
N ALA A 148 -3.26 -26.57 12.18
CA ALA A 148 -3.40 -26.59 10.73
C ALA A 148 -2.13 -27.16 10.08
N SER A 149 -2.28 -27.92 8.99
CA SER A 149 -1.12 -28.26 8.15
C SER A 149 -0.63 -27.04 7.38
N THR A 150 0.61 -27.08 6.89
CA THR A 150 1.18 -25.99 6.09
C THR A 150 0.28 -25.62 4.90
N MET A 151 -0.27 -26.60 4.18
CA MET A 151 -1.14 -26.34 3.03
C MET A 151 -2.48 -25.71 3.42
N GLN A 152 -3.04 -26.12 4.57
CA GLN A 152 -4.29 -25.55 5.09
C GLN A 152 -4.14 -24.10 5.52
N LEU A 153 -2.94 -23.70 5.96
CA LEU A 153 -2.65 -22.32 6.34
C LEU A 153 -2.22 -21.47 5.14
N LEU A 154 -1.37 -22.01 4.27
CA LEU A 154 -0.72 -21.28 3.20
C LEU A 154 -1.68 -20.87 2.09
N VAL A 155 -2.58 -21.77 1.67
CA VAL A 155 -3.50 -21.47 0.56
C VAL A 155 -4.44 -20.31 0.92
N PRO A 156 -5.17 -20.32 2.05
CA PRO A 156 -6.02 -19.19 2.43
C PRO A 156 -5.22 -17.91 2.68
N LEU A 157 -4.03 -18.01 3.25
CA LEU A 157 -3.18 -16.84 3.52
C LEU A 157 -2.73 -16.16 2.22
N VAL A 158 -2.22 -16.92 1.24
CA VAL A 158 -1.79 -16.38 -0.06
C VAL A 158 -2.97 -15.79 -0.81
N MET A 159 -4.12 -16.47 -0.81
CA MET A 159 -5.34 -15.98 -1.42
C MET A 159 -5.82 -14.69 -0.74
N GLY A 160 -5.85 -14.65 0.58
CA GLY A 160 -6.27 -13.48 1.36
C GLY A 160 -5.38 -12.27 1.11
N VAL A 161 -4.05 -12.44 1.18
CA VAL A 161 -3.08 -11.36 0.89
C VAL A 161 -3.21 -10.88 -0.56
N SER A 162 -3.37 -11.80 -1.51
CA SER A 162 -3.54 -11.45 -2.94
C SER A 162 -4.82 -10.65 -3.16
N VAL A 163 -5.95 -11.08 -2.59
CA VAL A 163 -7.24 -10.40 -2.71
C VAL A 163 -7.17 -9.01 -2.08
N VAL A 164 -6.64 -8.89 -0.85
CA VAL A 164 -6.51 -7.58 -0.18
C VAL A 164 -5.61 -6.65 -0.99
N THR A 165 -4.46 -7.13 -1.47
CA THR A 165 -3.54 -6.32 -2.27
C THR A 165 -4.19 -5.87 -3.59
N PHE A 166 -4.90 -6.76 -4.27
CA PHE A 166 -5.64 -6.44 -5.50
C PHE A 166 -6.71 -5.38 -5.26
N LEU A 167 -7.51 -5.52 -4.18
CA LEU A 167 -8.54 -4.55 -3.82
C LEU A 167 -7.95 -3.17 -3.46
N LEU A 168 -6.81 -3.13 -2.77
CA LEU A 168 -6.12 -1.89 -2.45
C LEU A 168 -5.60 -1.19 -3.72
N ILE A 169 -4.97 -1.94 -4.63
CA ILE A 169 -4.48 -1.40 -5.91
C ILE A 169 -5.66 -0.89 -6.75
N LEU A 170 -6.75 -1.66 -6.83
CA LEU A 170 -7.96 -1.25 -7.55
C LEU A 170 -8.59 0.00 -6.92
N GLY A 171 -8.68 0.06 -5.59
CA GLY A 171 -9.21 1.22 -4.87
C GLY A 171 -8.39 2.48 -5.12
N ILE A 172 -7.05 2.36 -5.17
CA ILE A 172 -6.15 3.47 -5.53
C ILE A 172 -6.29 3.84 -7.01
N GLY A 173 -6.39 2.85 -7.90
CA GLY A 173 -6.49 3.06 -9.35
C GLY A 173 -7.83 3.65 -9.80
N LEU A 174 -8.91 3.39 -9.06
CA LEU A 174 -10.22 4.00 -9.27
C LEU A 174 -10.38 5.34 -8.55
N TRP A 175 -9.42 5.74 -7.72
CA TRP A 175 -9.51 7.00 -6.99
C TRP A 175 -9.32 8.17 -7.97
N PRO A 176 -10.28 9.11 -8.08
CA PRO A 176 -10.17 10.23 -8.99
C PRO A 176 -8.89 11.00 -8.72
N THR A 177 -8.08 11.18 -9.75
CA THR A 177 -6.83 11.93 -9.60
C THR A 177 -7.14 13.40 -9.37
N GLU A 178 -6.22 14.13 -8.71
CA GLU A 178 -6.40 15.58 -8.51
C GLU A 178 -6.60 16.34 -9.83
N GLU A 179 -6.01 15.84 -10.92
CA GLU A 179 -6.11 16.44 -12.24
C GLU A 179 -7.51 16.27 -12.85
N GLU A 180 -8.11 15.09 -12.70
CA GLU A 180 -9.50 14.83 -13.09
C GLU A 180 -10.48 15.67 -12.27
N LEU A 181 -10.28 15.76 -10.94
CA LEU A 181 -11.11 16.59 -10.06
C LEU A 181 -11.02 18.08 -10.42
N ARG A 182 -9.83 18.59 -10.76
CA ARG A 182 -9.64 19.98 -11.23
C ARG A 182 -10.32 20.22 -12.57
N THR A 183 -10.15 19.29 -13.52
CA THR A 183 -10.77 19.38 -14.85
C THR A 183 -12.29 19.40 -14.75
N GLN A 184 -12.86 18.57 -13.87
CA GLN A 184 -14.30 18.53 -13.61
C GLN A 184 -14.80 19.84 -12.99
N ALA A 185 -14.08 20.39 -12.01
CA ALA A 185 -14.42 21.67 -11.39
C ALA A 185 -14.37 22.84 -12.40
N GLU A 186 -13.40 22.84 -13.31
CA GLU A 186 -13.33 23.82 -14.39
C GLU A 186 -14.51 23.70 -15.37
N PHE A 187 -14.90 22.47 -15.71
CA PHE A 187 -16.03 22.22 -16.60
C PHE A 187 -17.36 22.69 -15.97
N GLU A 188 -17.58 22.40 -14.69
CA GLU A 188 -18.74 22.90 -13.94
C GLU A 188 -18.77 24.43 -13.87
N ASN A 189 -17.63 25.08 -13.65
CA ASN A 189 -17.57 26.54 -13.63
C ASN A 189 -17.92 27.15 -14.99
N ARG A 190 -17.50 26.53 -16.10
CA ARG A 190 -17.86 26.97 -17.47
C ARG A 190 -19.36 26.81 -17.76
N LEU A 191 -19.97 25.74 -17.26
CA LEU A 191 -21.42 25.52 -17.39
C LEU A 191 -22.21 26.57 -16.60
N LYS A 192 -21.80 26.86 -15.35
CA LYS A 192 -22.42 27.92 -14.54
C LYS A 192 -22.31 29.28 -15.22
N SER A 193 -21.14 29.64 -15.74
CA SER A 193 -20.97 30.93 -16.43
C SER A 193 -21.83 31.04 -17.70
N HIS A 194 -22.00 29.96 -18.47
CA HIS A 194 -22.89 29.95 -19.64
C HIS A 194 -24.37 30.04 -19.24
N SER A 195 -24.77 29.33 -18.18
CA SER A 195 -26.13 29.39 -17.66
C SER A 195 -26.47 30.79 -17.15
N GLU A 196 -25.56 31.45 -16.44
CA GLU A 196 -25.73 32.83 -15.96
C GLU A 196 -25.79 33.83 -17.13
N GLN A 197 -24.95 33.67 -18.15
CA GLN A 197 -25.01 34.52 -19.35
C GLN A 197 -26.32 34.33 -20.12
N GLY A 198 -26.79 33.09 -20.27
CA GLY A 198 -28.08 32.77 -20.89
C GLY A 198 -29.25 33.38 -20.12
N ALA A 199 -29.27 33.23 -18.79
CA ALA A 199 -30.28 33.85 -17.93
C ALA A 199 -30.26 35.38 -18.04
N ARG A 200 -29.08 35.99 -18.16
CA ARG A 200 -28.92 37.44 -18.35
C ARG A 200 -29.40 37.90 -19.73
N PHE A 201 -29.23 37.08 -20.76
CA PHE A 201 -29.72 37.33 -22.11
C PHE A 201 -31.26 37.23 -22.18
N ASP A 202 -31.85 36.23 -21.52
CA ASP A 202 -33.31 36.05 -21.48
C ASP A 202 -34.02 37.11 -20.62
N ALA A 203 -33.34 37.63 -19.59
CA ALA A 203 -33.84 38.73 -18.76
C ALA A 203 -33.66 40.12 -19.39
N ALA A 204 -32.92 40.25 -20.50
CA ALA A 204 -32.75 41.52 -21.19
C ALA A 204 -34.05 41.92 -21.93
N PRO A 205 -34.50 43.19 -21.84
CA PRO A 205 -35.70 43.63 -22.55
C PRO A 205 -35.51 43.43 -24.05
N ARG A 206 -36.35 42.60 -24.68
CA ARG A 206 -36.33 42.45 -26.14
C ARG A 206 -36.89 43.72 -26.77
N GLU A 207 -36.01 44.65 -27.14
CA GLU A 207 -36.37 45.72 -28.07
C GLU A 207 -36.63 45.06 -29.43
N VAL A 208 -37.91 44.76 -29.70
CA VAL A 208 -38.36 44.37 -31.03
C VAL A 208 -38.25 45.62 -31.91
N PRO A 209 -37.39 45.65 -32.95
CA PRO A 209 -37.28 46.82 -33.80
C PRO A 209 -38.63 47.04 -34.49
N GLU A 210 -39.31 48.12 -34.12
CA GLU A 210 -40.55 48.53 -34.75
C GLU A 210 -40.21 48.91 -36.20
N LEU A 211 -40.56 48.04 -37.15
CA LEU A 211 -40.38 48.29 -38.57
C LEU A 211 -41.26 49.48 -38.98
N GLN A 212 -40.69 50.69 -38.97
CA GLN A 212 -41.38 51.89 -39.45
C GLN A 212 -41.75 51.72 -40.93
N PRO A 213 -43.03 51.85 -41.30
CA PRO A 213 -43.45 51.77 -42.69
C PRO A 213 -42.86 52.97 -43.45
N ARG A 214 -42.05 52.67 -44.46
CA ARG A 214 -41.42 53.66 -45.35
C ARG A 214 -42.50 54.31 -46.22
N THR A 215 -43.06 55.43 -45.77
CA THR A 215 -43.99 56.22 -46.59
C THR A 215 -43.21 56.87 -47.74
N GLY A 216 -43.43 56.36 -48.95
CA GLY A 216 -42.76 56.81 -50.17
C GLY A 216 -43.16 58.23 -50.55
N GLN A 217 -42.20 59.14 -50.52
CA GLN A 217 -42.34 60.50 -51.05
C GLN A 217 -42.05 60.47 -52.55
N PHE A 218 -43.09 60.27 -53.35
CA PHE A 218 -42.99 60.37 -54.81
C PHE A 218 -42.78 61.83 -55.22
N ALA A 219 -41.70 62.07 -55.97
CA ALA A 219 -41.28 63.38 -56.47
C ALA A 219 -42.28 63.99 -57.46
N GLN A 220 -42.54 65.30 -57.33
CA GLN A 220 -43.27 66.09 -58.33
C GLN A 220 -42.37 66.42 -59.53
N PRO A 221 -42.89 66.36 -60.78
CA PRO A 221 -42.11 66.66 -61.98
C PRO A 221 -41.96 68.18 -62.20
N GLN A 222 -40.73 68.63 -62.44
CA GLN A 222 -40.43 70.00 -62.87
C GLN A 222 -40.88 70.22 -64.32
N ARG A 223 -41.67 71.28 -64.56
CA ARG A 223 -41.99 71.78 -65.91
C ARG A 223 -40.89 72.74 -66.38
N THR A 224 -40.34 72.48 -67.55
CA THR A 224 -39.47 73.35 -68.33
C THR A 224 -40.25 74.49 -69.00
N ALA A 225 -39.68 75.68 -69.02
CA ALA A 225 -39.90 76.73 -70.02
C ALA A 225 -38.55 77.38 -70.33
#